data_AF-A0A7I7KZ83-F1
#
_entry.id   AF-A0A7I7KZ83-F1
#
_cell.length_a   1.000
_cell.length_b   1.000
_cell.length_c   1.000
_cell.angle_alpha   90.00
_cell.angle_beta   90.00
_cell.angle_gamma   90.00
#
_symmetry.space_group_name_H-M   'P 1'
#
loop_
_entity.id
_entity.type
_entity.pdbx_description
1 polymer ?
#
loop_
_entity_poly.entity_id
_entity_poly.type
_entity_poly.pdbx_seq_one_letter_code
_entity_poly.pdbx_strand_id
1 'polypeptide(L)'
;MNLARSSLIAVLLVCQGVSFAHADPPAPMPQPVLPPLAPGEVIRIGPTAGTGTPTGEYGIGATDLCVFIEFPTQVEQVCGDSFAGQGVGFGGYYSPIALRVDTSSVDDPDGVKYTGVTGVTEPLLADPTPPGDSQLPAGVVQINRQNYLLVTTTKDLVPQSSRLVKAEPTHGLWQTVPGSVRDGGYADGQQSQVSGYYDPIPTPESQTGWVYIVADNFDRSQPAVLYRVAPHNFGDRSRWQGWASGPGGGWGRTPTPLWGDTIGEISFTQIDGKSVLSYFNSSTGNMEVRVADDPTSLGSAPVTTVVQHDEWPEPAESLPSPHDNRLAQPYGGYISPGSTLDELRVFVSQWHNSDPQARAPYRVIQFAVNPFKPWSEP
;
A
#
# COMPACT_ATOMS: atom_id res chain seq x y z
N MET A 1 34.18 -79.09 -38.66
CA MET A 1 33.31 -78.24 -39.49
C MET A 1 32.28 -77.58 -38.60
N ASN A 2 32.40 -76.25 -38.49
CA ASN A 2 31.44 -75.22 -38.08
C ASN A 2 30.17 -75.61 -37.30
N LEU A 3 29.99 -74.98 -36.13
CA LEU A 3 28.87 -74.07 -35.89
C LEU A 3 29.21 -73.17 -34.68
N ALA A 4 29.68 -71.95 -34.95
CA ALA A 4 29.88 -70.93 -33.93
C ALA A 4 28.60 -70.09 -33.79
N ARG A 5 28.10 -69.95 -32.56
CA ARG A 5 26.94 -69.12 -32.21
C ARG A 5 27.33 -67.64 -32.24
N SER A 6 26.61 -66.84 -33.02
CA SER A 6 26.67 -65.37 -32.98
C SER A 6 25.82 -64.83 -31.84
N SER A 7 26.42 -63.99 -31.00
CA SER A 7 25.71 -63.08 -30.09
C SER A 7 25.84 -61.66 -30.63
N LEU A 8 24.72 -61.03 -31.01
CA LEU A 8 24.65 -59.61 -31.36
C LEU A 8 24.49 -58.80 -30.06
N ILE A 9 25.43 -57.89 -29.78
CA ILE A 9 25.28 -56.85 -28.75
C ILE A 9 24.83 -55.59 -29.48
N ALA A 10 23.62 -55.12 -29.20
CA ALA A 10 23.11 -53.84 -29.68
C ALA A 10 23.51 -52.73 -28.68
N VAL A 11 24.32 -51.77 -29.13
CA VAL A 11 24.67 -50.56 -28.38
C VAL A 11 23.67 -49.47 -28.76
N LEU A 12 22.85 -49.02 -27.80
CA LEU A 12 22.00 -47.85 -27.95
C LEU A 12 22.81 -46.58 -27.66
N LEU A 13 23.07 -45.79 -28.70
CA LEU A 13 23.55 -44.41 -28.58
C LEU A 13 22.36 -43.50 -28.27
N VAL A 14 22.32 -42.96 -27.05
CA VAL A 14 21.37 -41.90 -26.66
C VAL A 14 21.96 -40.56 -27.06
N CYS A 15 21.36 -39.89 -28.05
CA CYS A 15 21.66 -38.50 -28.35
C CYS A 15 21.19 -37.61 -27.19
N GLN A 16 22.12 -37.05 -26.42
CA GLN A 16 21.80 -35.98 -25.48
C GLN A 16 21.66 -34.67 -26.26
N GLY A 17 20.42 -34.27 -26.53
CA GLY A 17 20.10 -32.93 -27.03
C GLY A 17 20.34 -31.90 -25.93
N VAL A 18 21.23 -30.95 -26.19
CA VAL A 18 21.45 -29.79 -25.30
C VAL A 18 20.31 -28.81 -25.53
N SER A 19 19.34 -28.77 -24.63
CA SER A 19 18.29 -27.74 -24.65
C SER A 19 18.86 -26.43 -24.14
N PHE A 20 19.08 -25.47 -25.04
CA PHE A 20 19.35 -24.08 -24.67
C PHE A 20 18.04 -23.45 -24.17
N ALA A 21 17.83 -23.46 -22.85
CA ALA A 21 16.76 -22.69 -22.23
C ALA A 21 17.04 -21.20 -22.47
N HIS A 22 16.22 -20.57 -23.30
CA HIS A 22 16.17 -19.12 -23.41
C HIS A 22 15.22 -18.64 -22.32
N ALA A 23 15.68 -17.73 -21.46
CA ALA A 23 14.78 -17.00 -20.58
C ALA A 23 13.82 -16.19 -21.47
N ASP A 24 12.53 -16.21 -21.16
CA ASP A 24 11.59 -15.29 -21.78
C ASP A 24 12.10 -13.85 -21.57
N PRO A 25 12.01 -12.98 -22.58
CA PRO A 25 12.35 -11.58 -22.40
C PRO A 25 11.52 -11.00 -21.25
N PRO A 26 12.10 -10.12 -20.41
CA PRO A 26 11.35 -9.49 -19.34
C PRO A 26 10.09 -8.82 -19.91
N ALA A 27 8.98 -8.93 -19.17
CA ALA A 27 7.74 -8.26 -19.53
C ALA A 27 8.02 -6.76 -19.77
N PRO A 28 7.42 -6.14 -20.80
CA PRO A 28 7.62 -4.72 -21.05
C PRO A 28 7.24 -3.93 -19.79
N MET A 29 8.08 -2.94 -19.45
CA MET A 29 7.79 -2.01 -18.35
C MET A 29 6.43 -1.34 -18.60
N PRO A 30 5.58 -1.18 -17.57
CA PRO A 30 4.36 -0.38 -17.70
C PRO A 30 4.70 0.98 -18.28
N GLN A 31 3.92 1.44 -19.25
CA GLN A 31 4.07 2.79 -19.81
C GLN A 31 3.00 3.71 -19.21
N PRO A 32 3.30 5.01 -19.06
CA PRO A 32 2.29 6.00 -18.67
C PRO A 32 1.07 5.91 -19.60
N VAL A 33 -0.10 5.89 -18.99
CA VAL A 33 -1.37 5.73 -19.71
C VAL A 33 -1.95 7.09 -20.06
N LEU A 34 -1.65 8.12 -19.25
CA LEU A 34 -1.98 9.49 -19.57
C LEU A 34 -0.89 10.08 -20.50
N PRO A 35 -1.20 11.21 -21.18
CA PRO A 35 -0.16 12.02 -21.79
C PRO A 35 0.97 12.29 -20.79
N PRO A 36 2.24 12.35 -21.23
CA PRO A 36 3.36 12.56 -20.32
C PRO A 36 3.17 13.79 -19.44
N LEU A 37 3.18 13.57 -18.13
CA LEU A 37 3.07 14.62 -17.12
C LEU A 37 4.42 15.32 -16.94
N ALA A 38 4.43 16.63 -16.76
CA ALA A 38 5.62 17.36 -16.35
C ALA A 38 6.00 17.05 -14.88
N PRO A 39 7.27 17.18 -14.47
CA PRO A 39 7.63 17.03 -13.05
C PRO A 39 6.80 17.94 -12.14
N GLY A 40 6.22 17.35 -11.10
CA GLY A 40 5.29 18.00 -10.17
C GLY A 40 3.85 18.12 -10.66
N GLU A 41 3.55 17.77 -11.91
CA GLU A 41 2.20 17.83 -12.46
C GLU A 41 1.33 16.71 -11.91
N VAL A 42 0.08 17.06 -11.60
CA VAL A 42 -0.95 16.15 -11.09
C VAL A 42 -2.20 16.25 -11.96
N ILE A 43 -2.80 15.09 -12.24
CA ILE A 43 -4.13 14.99 -12.85
C ILE A 43 -5.03 14.13 -11.96
N ARG A 44 -6.19 14.65 -11.59
CA ARG A 44 -7.28 13.87 -10.99
C ARG A 44 -7.97 13.05 -12.06
N ILE A 45 -8.00 11.73 -11.90
CA ILE A 45 -8.75 10.83 -12.79
C ILE A 45 -10.22 10.84 -12.39
N GLY A 46 -10.51 10.50 -11.14
CA GLY A 46 -11.88 10.46 -10.64
C GLY A 46 -12.08 9.57 -9.42
N PRO A 47 -13.29 9.60 -8.83
CA PRO A 47 -13.69 8.67 -7.78
C PRO A 47 -13.66 7.22 -8.29
N THR A 48 -13.04 6.32 -7.53
CA THR A 48 -12.97 4.89 -7.88
C THR A 48 -13.85 4.05 -6.95
N ALA A 49 -13.87 4.35 -5.65
CA ALA A 49 -14.65 3.59 -4.66
C ALA A 49 -15.46 4.49 -3.72
N GLY A 50 -16.55 3.95 -3.16
CA GLY A 50 -17.39 4.64 -2.18
C GLY A 50 -18.45 5.54 -2.82
N THR A 51 -18.77 6.67 -2.20
CA THR A 51 -19.92 7.49 -2.56
C THR A 51 -19.93 7.88 -4.04
N GLY A 52 -21.04 7.58 -4.73
CA GLY A 52 -21.26 7.91 -6.13
C GLY A 52 -20.52 7.02 -7.13
N THR A 53 -19.93 5.91 -6.69
CA THR A 53 -19.16 5.01 -7.55
C THR A 53 -19.86 3.65 -7.78
N PRO A 54 -19.43 2.88 -8.80
CA PRO A 54 -19.97 1.55 -9.07
C PRO A 54 -19.79 0.53 -7.94
N THR A 55 -18.96 0.80 -6.91
CA THR A 55 -18.83 -0.14 -5.77
C THR A 55 -20.15 -0.35 -5.03
N GLY A 56 -21.12 0.56 -5.19
CA GLY A 56 -22.48 0.40 -4.67
C GLY A 56 -23.19 -0.85 -5.21
N GLU A 57 -22.84 -1.32 -6.41
CA GLU A 57 -23.38 -2.56 -7.00
C GLU A 57 -22.95 -3.81 -6.23
N TYR A 58 -21.83 -3.73 -5.51
CA TYR A 58 -21.33 -4.76 -4.61
C TYR A 58 -21.78 -4.57 -3.16
N GLY A 59 -22.69 -3.63 -2.90
CA GLY A 59 -23.15 -3.29 -1.56
C GLY A 59 -22.16 -2.46 -0.77
N ILE A 60 -21.27 -1.71 -1.43
CA ILE A 60 -20.32 -0.77 -0.82
C ILE A 60 -20.58 0.63 -1.38
N GLY A 61 -21.52 1.35 -0.76
CA GLY A 61 -21.89 2.70 -1.18
C GLY A 61 -20.97 3.78 -0.63
N ALA A 62 -20.16 3.50 0.38
CA ALA A 62 -19.21 4.43 0.97
C ALA A 62 -18.04 3.68 1.62
N THR A 63 -16.81 4.15 1.46
CA THR A 63 -15.60 3.46 1.95
C THR A 63 -14.37 4.39 1.94
N ASP A 64 -13.31 3.98 2.64
CA ASP A 64 -12.04 4.69 2.68
C ASP A 64 -10.80 3.80 2.79
N LEU A 65 -9.64 4.45 2.86
CA LEU A 65 -8.30 3.90 2.91
C LEU A 65 -7.95 3.12 1.64
N CYS A 66 -8.48 1.91 1.45
CA CYS A 66 -8.30 1.08 0.26
C CYS A 66 -6.82 0.89 -0.15
N VAL A 67 -6.00 0.37 0.79
CA VAL A 67 -4.59 0.04 0.54
C VAL A 67 -4.46 -1.16 -0.40
N PHE A 68 -3.53 -1.07 -1.37
CA PHE A 68 -3.31 -2.15 -2.32
C PHE A 68 -2.58 -3.35 -1.70
N ILE A 69 -2.97 -4.52 -2.19
CA ILE A 69 -2.30 -5.78 -1.93
C ILE A 69 -2.22 -6.60 -3.22
N GLU A 70 -0.99 -7.00 -3.58
CA GLU A 70 -0.73 -7.77 -4.81
C GLU A 70 -0.51 -9.24 -4.51
N PHE A 71 -1.35 -10.08 -5.09
CA PHE A 71 -1.17 -11.53 -5.13
C PHE A 71 -0.73 -11.96 -6.52
N PRO A 72 -0.13 -13.15 -6.69
CA PRO A 72 0.30 -13.64 -8.00
C PRO A 72 -0.80 -13.68 -9.08
N THR A 73 -2.08 -13.79 -8.69
CA THR A 73 -3.21 -13.95 -9.62
C THR A 73 -4.26 -12.86 -9.52
N GLN A 74 -4.11 -11.90 -8.60
CA GLN A 74 -5.12 -10.86 -8.37
C GLN A 74 -4.54 -9.68 -7.60
N VAL A 75 -5.20 -8.54 -7.72
CA VAL A 75 -4.96 -7.35 -6.90
C VAL A 75 -6.23 -7.06 -6.11
N GLU A 76 -6.07 -6.70 -4.84
CA GLU A 76 -7.18 -6.22 -4.01
C GLU A 76 -6.82 -4.87 -3.40
N GLN A 77 -7.86 -4.13 -2.99
CA GLN A 77 -7.72 -2.98 -2.11
C GLN A 77 -8.44 -3.28 -0.79
N VAL A 78 -7.68 -3.28 0.31
CA VAL A 78 -8.22 -3.45 1.65
C VAL A 78 -8.67 -2.09 2.17
N CYS A 79 -9.98 -1.91 2.28
CA CYS A 79 -10.58 -0.66 2.69
C CYS A 79 -10.95 -0.68 4.17
N GLY A 80 -10.99 0.51 4.77
CA GLY A 80 -11.32 0.71 6.17
C GLY A 80 -12.81 0.62 6.43
N ASP A 81 -13.33 1.58 7.17
CA ASP A 81 -14.75 1.61 7.50
C ASP A 81 -15.57 1.75 6.21
N SER A 82 -16.57 0.88 6.06
CA SER A 82 -17.31 0.75 4.81
C SER A 82 -18.79 0.56 5.09
N PHE A 83 -19.63 1.16 4.25
CA PHE A 83 -21.07 1.23 4.44
C PHE A 83 -21.82 0.82 3.18
N ALA A 84 -22.95 0.13 3.35
CA ALA A 84 -23.79 -0.27 2.22
C ALA A 84 -24.50 0.91 1.54
N GLY A 85 -24.82 1.96 2.30
CA GLY A 85 -25.40 3.19 1.79
C GLY A 85 -24.35 4.20 1.31
N GLN A 86 -24.82 5.32 0.75
CA GLN A 86 -23.98 6.33 0.06
C GLN A 86 -23.22 7.28 1.00
N GLY A 87 -23.13 6.97 2.30
CA GLY A 87 -22.41 7.79 3.28
C GLY A 87 -22.18 7.03 4.59
N VAL A 88 -21.43 7.63 5.50
CA VAL A 88 -21.13 7.06 6.81
C VAL A 88 -22.40 6.83 7.62
N GLY A 89 -22.55 5.63 8.18
CA GLY A 89 -23.70 5.26 9.01
C GLY A 89 -24.97 4.85 8.25
N PHE A 90 -24.95 4.82 6.92
CA PHE A 90 -26.09 4.36 6.12
C PHE A 90 -25.96 2.88 5.71
N GLY A 91 -26.95 2.06 6.09
CA GLY A 91 -26.97 0.64 5.73
C GLY A 91 -26.06 -0.23 6.61
N GLY A 92 -25.66 -1.40 6.12
CA GLY A 92 -24.73 -2.28 6.83
C GLY A 92 -23.34 -1.65 6.98
N TYR A 93 -22.65 -1.96 8.08
CA TYR A 93 -21.30 -1.49 8.39
C TYR A 93 -20.31 -2.66 8.35
N TYR A 94 -19.17 -2.46 7.70
CA TYR A 94 -18.12 -3.46 7.48
C TYR A 94 -16.74 -2.84 7.72
N SER A 95 -15.86 -3.53 8.45
CA SER A 95 -14.52 -3.02 8.75
C SER A 95 -13.58 -4.17 9.15
N PRO A 96 -12.54 -4.48 8.34
CA PRO A 96 -12.28 -4.02 6.97
C PRO A 96 -13.02 -4.86 5.91
N ILE A 97 -13.02 -4.39 4.67
CA ILE A 97 -13.40 -5.16 3.47
C ILE A 97 -12.24 -5.20 2.46
N ALA A 98 -12.30 -6.10 1.48
CA ALA A 98 -11.36 -6.16 0.37
C ALA A 98 -12.10 -6.06 -0.96
N LEU A 99 -11.89 -4.98 -1.71
CA LEU A 99 -12.39 -4.82 -3.08
C LEU A 99 -11.45 -5.53 -4.06
N ARG A 100 -11.99 -6.42 -4.90
CA ARG A 100 -11.21 -7.10 -5.95
C ARG A 100 -11.06 -6.16 -7.14
N VAL A 101 -9.82 -5.79 -7.45
CA VAL A 101 -9.48 -4.91 -8.56
C VAL A 101 -9.54 -5.68 -9.88
N ASP A 102 -10.15 -5.10 -10.91
CA ASP A 102 -9.94 -5.55 -12.29
C ASP A 102 -8.52 -5.15 -12.69
N THR A 103 -7.60 -6.11 -12.73
CA THR A 103 -6.18 -5.83 -13.02
C THR A 103 -5.96 -5.22 -14.40
N SER A 104 -6.88 -5.41 -15.35
CA SER A 104 -6.83 -4.76 -16.66
C SER A 104 -7.13 -3.26 -16.61
N SER A 105 -7.71 -2.77 -15.50
CA SER A 105 -8.05 -1.36 -15.30
C SER A 105 -7.01 -0.55 -14.52
N VAL A 106 -5.97 -1.20 -13.99
CA VAL A 106 -4.91 -0.51 -13.23
C VAL A 106 -4.24 0.56 -14.08
N ASP A 107 -4.05 0.25 -15.36
CA ASP A 107 -3.47 1.12 -16.38
C ASP A 107 -4.54 1.67 -17.35
N ASP A 108 -5.78 1.87 -16.90
CA ASP A 108 -6.86 2.47 -17.69
C ASP A 108 -6.94 3.99 -17.42
N PRO A 109 -7.02 4.85 -18.45
CA PRO A 109 -7.14 6.30 -18.26
C PRO A 109 -8.42 6.71 -17.52
N ASP A 110 -9.47 5.87 -17.52
CA ASP A 110 -10.73 6.11 -16.81
C ASP A 110 -10.65 5.68 -15.32
N GLY A 111 -9.54 5.06 -14.91
CA GLY A 111 -9.27 4.65 -13.54
C GLY A 111 -9.67 3.20 -13.20
N VAL A 112 -9.32 2.81 -11.98
CA VAL A 112 -9.50 1.44 -11.49
C VAL A 112 -10.98 1.06 -11.35
N LYS A 113 -11.29 -0.15 -11.79
CA LYS A 113 -12.59 -0.81 -11.71
C LYS A 113 -12.52 -2.02 -10.78
N TYR A 114 -13.67 -2.45 -10.28
CA TYR A 114 -13.77 -3.56 -9.33
C TYR A 114 -14.68 -4.68 -9.85
N THR A 115 -14.34 -5.92 -9.51
CA THR A 115 -15.04 -7.14 -9.94
C THR A 115 -15.69 -7.90 -8.78
N GLY A 116 -15.59 -7.39 -7.55
CA GLY A 116 -16.22 -7.99 -6.39
C GLY A 116 -15.69 -7.45 -5.06
N VAL A 117 -16.22 -7.99 -3.97
CA VAL A 117 -15.85 -7.64 -2.59
C VAL A 117 -15.83 -8.88 -1.69
N THR A 118 -14.90 -8.91 -0.75
CA THR A 118 -14.83 -9.85 0.38
C THR A 118 -14.95 -9.04 1.68
N GLY A 119 -15.47 -9.62 2.77
CA GLY A 119 -15.65 -8.90 4.05
C GLY A 119 -17.08 -8.44 4.35
N VAL A 120 -18.04 -8.71 3.44
CA VAL A 120 -19.44 -8.27 3.56
C VAL A 120 -20.35 -9.37 4.10
N THR A 121 -20.29 -10.58 3.50
CA THR A 121 -21.09 -11.74 3.91
C THR A 121 -20.41 -12.58 4.99
N GLU A 122 -19.07 -12.56 4.98
CA GLU A 122 -18.19 -13.13 5.99
C GLU A 122 -17.14 -12.08 6.34
N PRO A 123 -16.69 -11.98 7.60
CA PRO A 123 -15.64 -11.04 7.98
C PRO A 123 -14.34 -11.27 7.19
N LEU A 124 -13.66 -10.19 6.81
CA LEU A 124 -12.36 -10.31 6.15
C LEU A 124 -11.31 -10.88 7.12
N LEU A 125 -11.39 -10.55 8.41
CA LEU A 125 -10.46 -10.96 9.44
C LEU A 125 -11.08 -12.07 10.30
N ALA A 126 -10.26 -13.04 10.73
CA ALA A 126 -10.72 -14.11 11.60
C ALA A 126 -11.05 -13.64 13.03
N ASP A 127 -10.27 -12.69 13.55
CA ASP A 127 -10.49 -12.13 14.87
C ASP A 127 -11.61 -11.07 14.80
N PRO A 128 -12.67 -11.19 15.64
CA PRO A 128 -13.81 -10.29 15.60
C PRO A 128 -13.44 -8.90 16.08
N THR A 129 -14.11 -7.89 15.54
CA THR A 129 -13.97 -6.51 15.99
C THR A 129 -14.57 -6.37 17.40
N PRO A 130 -13.82 -5.83 18.39
CA PRO A 130 -14.38 -5.57 19.70
C PRO A 130 -15.57 -4.59 19.64
N PRO A 131 -16.59 -4.72 20.51
CA PRO A 131 -17.75 -3.83 20.49
C PRO A 131 -17.36 -2.36 20.69
N GLY A 132 -17.75 -1.51 19.74
CA GLY A 132 -17.47 -0.07 19.77
C GLY A 132 -16.11 0.35 19.20
N ASP A 133 -15.35 -0.60 18.66
CA ASP A 133 -14.06 -0.37 18.00
C ASP A 133 -14.18 -0.60 16.48
N SER A 134 -13.19 -0.14 15.72
CA SER A 134 -12.97 -0.45 14.30
C SER A 134 -11.68 -1.25 14.12
N GLN A 135 -11.59 -2.09 13.10
CA GLN A 135 -10.34 -2.75 12.69
C GLN A 135 -9.92 -2.22 11.33
N LEU A 136 -8.89 -1.38 11.29
CA LEU A 136 -8.52 -0.64 10.10
C LEU A 136 -7.21 -1.16 9.49
N PRO A 137 -7.10 -1.17 8.13
CA PRO A 137 -5.84 -1.46 7.47
C PRO A 137 -4.83 -0.35 7.79
N ALA A 138 -3.79 -0.70 8.53
CA ALA A 138 -2.72 0.20 8.95
C ALA A 138 -1.45 0.03 8.09
N GLY A 139 -1.65 -0.44 6.85
CA GLY A 139 -0.67 -0.58 5.79
C GLY A 139 -0.15 -2.00 5.57
N VAL A 140 0.57 -2.18 4.46
CA VAL A 140 0.93 -3.48 3.89
C VAL A 140 2.45 -3.57 3.70
N VAL A 141 2.98 -4.78 3.89
CA VAL A 141 4.35 -5.15 3.52
C VAL A 141 4.34 -6.47 2.77
N GLN A 142 4.92 -6.48 1.57
CA GLN A 142 5.07 -7.69 0.76
C GLN A 142 6.50 -8.24 0.86
N ILE A 143 6.62 -9.53 1.18
CA ILE A 143 7.91 -10.22 1.32
C ILE A 143 7.81 -11.56 0.61
N ASN A 144 8.63 -11.82 -0.41
CA ASN A 144 8.66 -13.09 -1.15
C ASN A 144 7.26 -13.59 -1.58
N ARG A 145 6.44 -12.71 -2.20
CA ARG A 145 5.04 -12.97 -2.62
C ARG A 145 4.07 -13.27 -1.49
N GLN A 146 4.49 -13.04 -0.25
CA GLN A 146 3.60 -13.11 0.89
C GLN A 146 3.25 -11.71 1.36
N ASN A 147 1.95 -11.47 1.53
CA ASN A 147 1.45 -10.19 1.98
C ASN A 147 1.17 -10.21 3.47
N TYR A 148 1.71 -9.23 4.17
CA TYR A 148 1.40 -8.95 5.56
C TYR A 148 0.63 -7.64 5.63
N LEU A 149 -0.59 -7.71 6.13
CA LEU A 149 -1.40 -6.53 6.45
C LEU A 149 -1.19 -6.22 7.93
N LEU A 150 -0.79 -5.00 8.27
CA LEU A 150 -0.95 -4.53 9.63
C LEU A 150 -2.42 -4.12 9.82
N VAL A 151 -3.08 -4.69 10.82
CA VAL A 151 -4.40 -4.26 11.26
C VAL A 151 -4.26 -3.57 12.60
N THR A 152 -4.82 -2.38 12.71
CA THR A 152 -4.90 -1.64 13.96
C THR A 152 -6.34 -1.55 14.42
N THR A 153 -6.59 -2.02 15.64
CA THR A 153 -7.87 -1.88 16.31
C THR A 153 -7.91 -0.51 16.96
N THR A 154 -8.90 0.30 16.62
CA THR A 154 -9.02 1.69 17.09
C THR A 154 -10.34 1.91 17.80
N LYS A 155 -10.33 2.80 18.80
CA LYS A 155 -11.53 3.37 19.39
C LYS A 155 -11.47 4.88 19.21
N ASP A 156 -12.45 5.46 18.53
CA ASP A 156 -12.45 6.88 18.17
C ASP A 156 -11.13 7.31 17.51
N LEU A 157 -10.61 6.46 16.60
CA LEU A 157 -9.31 6.57 15.92
C LEU A 157 -8.07 6.48 16.82
N VAL A 158 -8.22 6.28 18.13
CA VAL A 158 -7.10 6.03 19.06
C VAL A 158 -6.71 4.54 19.03
N PRO A 159 -5.44 4.20 18.74
CA PRO A 159 -4.96 2.81 18.72
C PRO A 159 -5.12 2.10 20.06
N GLN A 160 -5.79 0.96 20.05
CA GLN A 160 -5.90 0.07 21.21
C GLN A 160 -4.92 -1.10 21.11
N SER A 161 -4.81 -1.69 19.92
CA SER A 161 -3.85 -2.75 19.61
C SER A 161 -3.55 -2.81 18.12
N SER A 162 -2.46 -3.46 17.74
CA SER A 162 -2.13 -3.75 16.35
C SER A 162 -1.56 -5.16 16.20
N ARG A 163 -1.74 -5.77 15.02
CA ARG A 163 -1.21 -7.10 14.71
C ARG A 163 -0.98 -7.28 13.23
N LEU A 164 -0.06 -8.18 12.89
CA LEU A 164 0.14 -8.59 11.50
C LEU A 164 -0.87 -9.69 11.17
N VAL A 165 -1.49 -9.57 10.01
CA VAL A 165 -2.45 -10.54 9.46
C VAL A 165 -1.86 -11.07 8.15
N LYS A 166 -2.00 -12.39 7.95
CA LYS A 166 -1.67 -13.04 6.68
C LYS A 166 -2.87 -12.93 5.76
N ALA A 167 -2.73 -12.12 4.72
CA ALA A 167 -3.79 -11.94 3.74
C ALA A 167 -3.80 -13.10 2.74
N GLU A 168 -5.00 -13.57 2.39
CA GLU A 168 -5.22 -14.67 1.45
C GLU A 168 -6.18 -14.23 0.35
N PRO A 169 -5.87 -14.52 -0.93
CA PRO A 169 -6.73 -14.08 -2.01
C PRO A 169 -8.10 -14.76 -1.94
N THR A 170 -9.16 -14.07 -2.36
CA THR A 170 -10.52 -14.61 -2.60
C THR A 170 -11.32 -15.14 -1.40
N HIS A 171 -10.75 -15.21 -0.20
CA HIS A 171 -11.40 -15.74 0.99
C HIS A 171 -11.36 -14.74 2.14
N GLY A 172 -12.41 -14.69 2.97
CA GLY A 172 -12.39 -14.00 4.25
C GLY A 172 -11.61 -14.76 5.32
N LEU A 173 -11.79 -14.35 6.58
CA LEU A 173 -11.20 -14.99 7.76
C LEU A 173 -9.65 -15.05 7.73
N TRP A 174 -9.01 -13.98 7.28
CA TRP A 174 -7.56 -13.83 7.30
C TRP A 174 -7.00 -13.95 8.70
N GLN A 175 -5.92 -14.74 8.82
CA GLN A 175 -5.40 -15.19 10.10
C GLN A 175 -4.35 -14.23 10.66
N THR A 176 -4.47 -13.94 11.94
CA THR A 176 -3.43 -13.23 12.69
C THR A 176 -2.14 -14.04 12.70
N VAL A 177 -1.02 -13.38 12.37
CA VAL A 177 0.32 -13.97 12.50
C VAL A 177 0.60 -14.21 13.98
N PRO A 178 0.89 -15.45 14.41
CA PRO A 178 1.11 -15.78 15.81
C PRO A 178 2.21 -14.91 16.45
N GLY A 179 1.93 -14.37 17.65
CA GLY A 179 2.88 -13.55 18.41
C GLY A 179 3.08 -12.12 17.90
N SER A 180 2.33 -11.67 16.88
CA SER A 180 2.48 -10.33 16.30
C SER A 180 1.66 -9.22 17.00
N VAL A 181 0.72 -9.60 17.87
CA VAL A 181 -0.14 -8.68 18.61
C VAL A 181 0.70 -7.77 19.52
N ARG A 182 0.40 -6.47 19.51
CA ARG A 182 1.00 -5.46 20.39
C ARG A 182 -0.09 -4.48 20.85
N ASP A 183 0.04 -3.97 22.06
CA ASP A 183 -0.81 -2.89 22.55
C ASP A 183 -0.55 -1.58 21.77
N GLY A 184 -1.51 -0.66 21.79
CA GLY A 184 -1.45 0.61 21.06
C GLY A 184 -0.22 1.47 21.39
N GLY A 185 0.32 1.36 22.61
CA GLY A 185 1.53 2.08 23.04
C GLY A 185 2.86 1.40 22.72
N TYR A 186 2.86 0.28 21.99
CA TYR A 186 4.11 -0.41 21.65
C TYR A 186 5.04 0.46 20.80
N ALA A 187 6.34 0.45 21.14
CA ALA A 187 7.34 1.34 20.54
C ALA A 187 6.91 2.81 20.59
N ASP A 188 6.41 3.25 21.76
CA ASP A 188 5.88 4.60 22.00
C ASP A 188 4.73 5.00 21.05
N GLY A 189 4.01 4.00 20.51
CA GLY A 189 2.92 4.16 19.55
C GLY A 189 3.34 4.19 18.08
N GLN A 190 4.65 4.31 17.79
CA GLN A 190 5.23 4.54 16.45
C GLN A 190 5.24 3.30 15.54
N GLN A 191 4.57 2.22 15.95
CA GLN A 191 4.37 1.04 15.10
C GLN A 191 2.90 0.64 15.05
N SER A 192 1.99 1.58 15.28
CA SER A 192 0.55 1.35 15.09
C SER A 192 0.09 1.61 13.65
N GLN A 193 0.95 2.14 12.80
CA GLN A 193 0.77 2.17 11.35
C GLN A 193 2.13 2.03 10.64
N VAL A 194 2.17 1.24 9.57
CA VAL A 194 3.41 0.85 8.88
C VAL A 194 3.19 0.67 7.38
N SER A 195 4.19 0.95 6.56
CA SER A 195 4.25 0.46 5.18
C SER A 195 5.68 0.15 4.78
N GLY A 196 5.86 -0.75 3.83
CA GLY A 196 7.21 -1.18 3.49
C GLY A 196 7.31 -2.14 2.32
N TYR A 197 8.54 -2.29 1.85
CA TYR A 197 8.91 -3.20 0.78
C TYR A 197 10.09 -4.08 1.18
N TYR A 198 10.21 -5.21 0.49
CA TYR A 198 11.34 -6.10 0.60
C TYR A 198 12.31 -5.87 -0.57
N ASP A 199 13.53 -5.47 -0.23
CA ASP A 199 14.66 -5.41 -1.15
C ASP A 199 15.48 -6.72 -1.03
N PRO A 200 15.45 -7.61 -2.04
CA PRO A 200 16.16 -8.88 -1.99
C PRO A 200 17.67 -8.74 -2.27
N ILE A 201 18.18 -7.53 -2.57
CA ILE A 201 19.59 -7.32 -2.92
C ILE A 201 20.47 -7.59 -1.68
N PRO A 202 21.41 -8.55 -1.75
CA PRO A 202 22.32 -8.82 -0.65
C PRO A 202 23.18 -7.61 -0.30
N THR A 203 23.35 -7.35 1.00
CA THR A 203 24.32 -6.38 1.52
C THR A 203 25.37 -7.12 2.37
N PRO A 204 26.50 -6.48 2.73
CA PRO A 204 27.46 -7.08 3.67
C PRO A 204 26.82 -7.52 4.99
N GLU A 205 25.72 -6.88 5.38
CA GLU A 205 25.01 -7.12 6.65
C GLU A 205 23.83 -8.09 6.51
N SER A 206 23.34 -8.35 5.29
CA SER A 206 22.28 -9.32 5.03
C SER A 206 22.43 -9.99 3.67
N GLN A 207 22.68 -11.30 3.68
CA GLN A 207 22.76 -12.11 2.46
C GLN A 207 21.40 -12.35 1.80
N THR A 208 20.30 -12.07 2.50
CA THR A 208 18.93 -12.23 2.01
C THR A 208 18.24 -10.87 1.82
N GLY A 209 19.00 -9.78 1.72
CA GLY A 209 18.45 -8.43 1.63
C GLY A 209 17.69 -7.99 2.89
N TRP A 210 16.92 -6.90 2.76
CA TRP A 210 16.26 -6.22 3.87
C TRP A 210 14.81 -5.91 3.55
N VAL A 211 13.95 -6.01 4.55
CA VAL A 211 12.64 -5.36 4.53
C VAL A 211 12.82 -3.99 5.13
N TYR A 212 12.43 -2.94 4.42
CA TYR A 212 12.42 -1.56 4.89
C TYR A 212 11.00 -1.15 5.24
N ILE A 213 10.83 -0.51 6.39
CA ILE A 213 9.51 -0.17 6.94
C ILE A 213 9.54 1.28 7.39
N VAL A 214 8.69 2.11 6.80
CA VAL A 214 8.31 3.40 7.40
C VAL A 214 7.18 3.12 8.37
N ALA A 215 7.26 3.71 9.55
CA ALA A 215 6.28 3.53 10.61
C ALA A 215 5.99 4.86 11.31
N ASP A 216 4.76 5.02 11.75
CA ASP A 216 4.26 6.14 12.53
C ASP A 216 3.17 5.65 13.49
N ASN A 217 2.35 6.57 13.99
CA ASN A 217 1.18 6.24 14.78
C ASN A 217 -0.11 6.53 14.01
N PHE A 218 -1.07 5.60 14.13
CA PHE A 218 -2.33 5.69 13.39
C PHE A 218 -3.14 6.96 13.70
N ASP A 219 -2.96 7.54 14.89
CA ASP A 219 -3.61 8.79 15.31
C ASP A 219 -2.90 10.07 14.84
N ARG A 220 -1.83 9.93 14.05
CA ARG A 220 -1.07 11.03 13.40
C ARG A 220 -0.44 12.00 14.39
N SER A 221 -0.23 11.59 15.64
CA SER A 221 0.31 12.46 16.68
C SER A 221 1.85 12.50 16.74
N GLN A 222 2.55 11.73 15.90
CA GLN A 222 4.02 11.68 15.86
C GLN A 222 4.57 11.68 14.42
N PRO A 223 5.82 12.13 14.23
CA PRO A 223 6.52 12.01 12.94
C PRO A 223 6.83 10.55 12.58
N ALA A 224 7.05 10.31 11.30
CA ALA A 224 7.47 9.00 10.82
C ALA A 224 8.93 8.68 11.13
N VAL A 225 9.16 7.40 11.41
CA VAL A 225 10.45 6.78 11.66
C VAL A 225 10.69 5.63 10.69
N LEU A 226 11.95 5.22 10.56
CA LEU A 226 12.37 4.17 9.64
C LEU A 226 12.96 2.98 10.38
N TYR A 227 12.58 1.79 9.93
CA TYR A 227 13.10 0.52 10.39
C TYR A 227 13.59 -0.34 9.21
N ARG A 228 14.45 -1.30 9.53
CA ARG A 228 14.70 -2.46 8.66
C ARG A 228 14.71 -3.76 9.45
N VAL A 229 14.48 -4.87 8.77
CA VAL A 229 14.58 -6.21 9.37
C VAL A 229 14.91 -7.26 8.33
N ALA A 230 15.61 -8.33 8.74
CA ALA A 230 15.76 -9.49 7.88
C ALA A 230 14.38 -10.14 7.61
N PRO A 231 14.08 -10.59 6.38
CA PRO A 231 12.73 -11.01 5.99
C PRO A 231 12.13 -12.11 6.88
N HIS A 232 12.94 -13.08 7.32
CA HIS A 232 12.51 -14.18 8.20
C HIS A 232 12.13 -13.73 9.63
N ASN A 233 12.49 -12.50 10.02
CA ASN A 233 12.19 -11.93 11.33
C ASN A 233 11.06 -10.90 11.28
N PHE A 234 10.48 -10.63 10.11
CA PHE A 234 9.50 -9.55 9.96
C PHE A 234 8.31 -9.66 10.92
N GLY A 235 7.82 -10.88 11.16
CA GLY A 235 6.69 -11.12 12.07
C GLY A 235 6.94 -10.74 13.54
N ASP A 236 8.22 -10.62 13.95
CA ASP A 236 8.60 -10.17 15.28
C ASP A 236 9.09 -8.73 15.25
N ARG A 237 8.16 -7.81 15.51
CA ARG A 237 8.41 -6.36 15.55
C ARG A 237 9.48 -5.92 16.55
N SER A 238 9.81 -6.75 17.55
CA SER A 238 10.88 -6.42 18.51
C SER A 238 12.29 -6.55 17.91
N ARG A 239 12.41 -7.21 16.75
CA ARG A 239 13.67 -7.40 16.04
C ARG A 239 13.93 -6.34 14.96
N TRP A 240 13.00 -5.40 14.78
CA TRP A 240 13.12 -4.34 13.80
C TRP A 240 14.20 -3.34 14.24
N GLN A 241 15.15 -3.06 13.35
CA GLN A 241 16.27 -2.16 13.61
C GLN A 241 15.89 -0.74 13.23
N GLY A 242 15.78 0.16 14.20
CA GLY A 242 15.53 1.58 13.95
C GLY A 242 16.70 2.28 13.28
N TRP A 243 16.40 3.27 12.44
CA TRP A 243 17.34 4.20 11.84
C TRP A 243 17.41 5.51 12.63
N ALA A 244 18.62 5.92 13.00
CA ALA A 244 18.88 7.25 13.56
C ALA A 244 19.70 8.10 12.59
N SER A 245 19.32 9.35 12.37
CA SER A 245 20.07 10.30 11.54
C SER A 245 21.19 11.00 12.33
N GLY A 246 22.08 11.69 11.62
CA GLY A 246 23.11 12.55 12.22
C GLY A 246 24.37 11.83 12.73
N PRO A 247 25.29 12.57 13.36
CA PRO A 247 26.56 12.04 13.85
C PRO A 247 26.35 10.94 14.91
N GLY A 248 26.91 9.76 14.68
CA GLY A 248 26.74 8.59 15.57
C GLY A 248 25.40 7.85 15.38
N GLY A 249 24.60 8.26 14.41
CA GLY A 249 23.41 7.56 13.94
C GLY A 249 23.73 6.25 13.22
N GLY A 250 22.73 5.71 12.52
CA GLY A 250 22.81 4.43 11.83
C GLY A 250 21.68 3.48 12.22
N TRP A 251 21.74 2.27 11.66
CA TRP A 251 20.81 1.18 11.95
C TRP A 251 21.04 0.56 13.32
N GLY A 252 19.98 0.02 13.93
CA GLY A 252 20.04 -0.64 15.24
C GLY A 252 20.11 0.34 16.41
N ARG A 253 19.69 1.58 16.18
CA ARG A 253 19.57 2.63 17.20
C ARG A 253 18.10 2.88 17.52
N THR A 254 17.84 3.61 18.60
CA THR A 254 16.52 4.23 18.81
C THR A 254 16.23 5.10 17.60
N PRO A 255 15.13 4.86 16.87
CA PRO A 255 14.88 5.59 15.66
C PRO A 255 14.65 7.07 15.94
N THR A 256 15.11 7.92 15.02
CA THR A 256 14.82 9.36 15.03
C THR A 256 13.86 9.70 13.89
N PRO A 257 13.02 10.73 14.04
CA PRO A 257 12.17 11.21 12.94
C PRO A 257 12.95 11.38 11.63
N LEU A 258 12.33 10.96 10.52
CA LEU A 258 12.89 11.20 9.18
C LEU A 258 12.86 12.71 8.84
N TRP A 259 11.80 13.41 9.24
CA TRP A 259 11.67 14.87 9.23
C TRP A 259 10.70 15.31 10.35
N GLY A 260 10.42 16.60 10.47
CA GLY A 260 9.71 17.17 11.63
C GLY A 260 8.18 17.11 11.60
N ASP A 261 7.56 16.90 10.44
CA ASP A 261 6.10 16.91 10.32
C ASP A 261 5.49 15.62 10.87
N THR A 262 4.28 15.73 11.38
CA THR A 262 3.44 14.57 11.74
C THR A 262 2.68 14.09 10.52
N ILE A 263 2.63 12.77 10.30
CA ILE A 263 2.04 12.17 9.09
C ILE A 263 1.07 11.04 9.43
N GLY A 264 0.39 10.54 8.42
CA GLY A 264 -0.50 9.39 8.50
C GLY A 264 -0.76 8.76 7.13
N GLU A 265 -1.50 7.66 7.16
CA GLU A 265 -1.90 6.81 6.05
C GLU A 265 -0.77 6.57 5.03
N ILE A 266 0.32 6.00 5.53
CA ILE A 266 1.54 5.85 4.73
C ILE A 266 1.46 4.70 3.71
N SER A 267 2.04 4.94 2.53
CA SER A 267 2.26 3.95 1.47
C SER A 267 3.71 4.02 1.00
N PHE A 268 4.49 2.98 1.29
CA PHE A 268 5.92 2.93 1.08
C PHE A 268 6.30 1.73 0.20
N THR A 269 6.82 2.01 -1.00
CA THR A 269 7.17 0.99 -1.99
C THR A 269 8.51 1.29 -2.67
N GLN A 270 9.00 0.34 -3.45
CA GLN A 270 10.16 0.51 -4.30
C GLN A 270 9.73 0.51 -5.77
N ILE A 271 10.10 1.56 -6.52
CA ILE A 271 9.85 1.68 -7.95
C ILE A 271 11.18 1.99 -8.64
N ASP A 272 11.58 1.18 -9.63
CA ASP A 272 12.87 1.31 -10.34
C ASP A 272 14.09 1.41 -9.40
N GLY A 273 14.04 0.65 -8.30
CA GLY A 273 15.10 0.63 -7.28
C GLY A 273 15.12 1.86 -6.36
N LYS A 274 14.13 2.76 -6.48
CA LYS A 274 14.01 4.00 -5.68
C LYS A 274 12.96 3.84 -4.60
N SER A 275 13.21 4.46 -3.46
CA SER A 275 12.28 4.50 -2.34
C SER A 275 11.21 5.56 -2.61
N VAL A 276 9.95 5.16 -2.69
CA VAL A 276 8.81 6.06 -2.94
C VAL A 276 7.85 5.99 -1.76
N LEU A 277 7.65 7.13 -1.11
CA LEU A 277 6.76 7.27 0.04
C LEU A 277 5.64 8.26 -0.29
N SER A 278 4.40 7.80 -0.23
CA SER A 278 3.20 8.62 -0.28
C SER A 278 2.54 8.65 1.10
N TYR A 279 2.06 9.81 1.55
CA TYR A 279 1.53 9.99 2.90
C TYR A 279 0.59 11.19 3.01
N PHE A 280 -0.27 11.17 4.01
CA PHE A 280 -1.01 12.35 4.47
C PHE A 280 -0.14 13.16 5.43
N ASN A 281 0.07 14.44 5.13
CA ASN A 281 0.80 15.37 6.00
C ASN A 281 -0.20 16.06 6.93
N SER A 282 -0.31 15.61 8.18
CA SER A 282 -1.25 16.20 9.14
C SER A 282 -0.86 17.61 9.59
N SER A 283 0.39 18.03 9.37
CA SER A 283 0.84 19.40 9.66
C SER A 283 0.34 20.42 8.64
N THR A 284 0.04 19.99 7.41
CA THR A 284 -0.43 20.87 6.32
C THR A 284 -1.83 20.53 5.80
N GLY A 285 -2.30 19.30 6.05
CA GLY A 285 -3.51 18.72 5.48
C GLY A 285 -3.33 18.14 4.07
N ASN A 286 -2.12 18.17 3.50
CA ASN A 286 -1.87 17.76 2.11
C ASN A 286 -1.66 16.24 1.97
N MET A 287 -1.84 15.74 0.75
CA MET A 287 -1.26 14.46 0.32
C MET A 287 0.06 14.72 -0.39
N GLU A 288 1.11 14.05 0.04
CA GLU A 288 2.47 14.31 -0.42
C GLU A 288 3.18 13.02 -0.82
N VAL A 289 4.11 13.15 -1.77
CA VAL A 289 5.01 12.09 -2.20
C VAL A 289 6.46 12.54 -2.11
N ARG A 290 7.33 11.63 -1.68
CA ARG A 290 8.78 11.75 -1.71
C ARG A 290 9.38 10.60 -2.50
N VAL A 291 10.36 10.91 -3.35
CA VAL A 291 11.19 9.94 -4.07
C VAL A 291 12.63 10.09 -3.59
N ALA A 292 13.25 8.99 -3.17
CA ALA A 292 14.63 8.96 -2.69
C ALA A 292 15.44 7.84 -3.37
N ASP A 293 16.75 8.04 -3.47
CA ASP A 293 17.66 7.00 -3.94
C ASP A 293 17.70 5.77 -3.02
N ASP A 294 17.49 6.00 -1.72
CA ASP A 294 17.50 4.97 -0.69
C ASP A 294 16.58 5.40 0.48
N PRO A 295 16.12 4.45 1.31
CA PRO A 295 15.12 4.73 2.34
C PRO A 295 15.61 5.70 3.42
N THR A 296 16.92 5.75 3.68
CA THR A 296 17.49 6.64 4.70
C THR A 296 17.55 8.10 4.25
N SER A 297 17.46 8.35 2.94
CA SER A 297 17.47 9.69 2.33
C SER A 297 16.08 10.32 2.19
N LEU A 298 15.00 9.65 2.63
CA LEU A 298 13.62 10.16 2.56
C LEU A 298 13.46 11.53 3.24
N GLY A 299 14.15 11.78 4.35
CA GLY A 299 14.06 13.03 5.11
C GLY A 299 14.50 14.27 4.33
N SER A 300 15.40 14.12 3.36
CA SER A 300 15.92 15.19 2.50
C SER A 300 15.40 15.14 1.06
N ALA A 301 14.58 14.14 0.73
CA ALA A 301 13.99 13.99 -0.60
C ALA A 301 13.08 15.18 -0.94
N PRO A 302 13.00 15.57 -2.24
CA PRO A 302 12.04 16.57 -2.68
C PRO A 302 10.60 16.12 -2.38
N VAL A 303 9.73 17.08 -2.08
CA VAL A 303 8.32 16.85 -1.78
C VAL A 303 7.46 17.27 -2.96
N THR A 304 6.59 16.38 -3.43
CA THR A 304 5.55 16.69 -4.41
C THR A 304 4.20 16.68 -3.71
N THR A 305 3.45 17.77 -3.78
CA THR A 305 2.06 17.81 -3.30
C THR A 305 1.14 17.17 -4.33
N VAL A 306 0.66 15.96 -4.05
CA VAL A 306 -0.30 15.25 -4.91
C VAL A 306 -1.67 15.90 -4.78
N VAL A 307 -2.12 16.16 -3.55
CA VAL A 307 -3.39 16.84 -3.29
C VAL A 307 -3.15 17.94 -2.29
N GLN A 308 -3.54 19.16 -2.64
CA GLN A 308 -3.52 20.29 -1.74
C GLN A 308 -4.82 20.35 -0.95
N HIS A 309 -4.74 20.52 0.36
CA HIS A 309 -5.92 20.75 1.18
C HIS A 309 -6.65 22.04 0.75
N ASP A 310 -7.98 21.97 0.68
CA ASP A 310 -8.84 23.13 0.45
C ASP A 310 -10.13 23.02 1.30
N GLU A 311 -10.94 24.06 1.30
CA GLU A 311 -12.25 24.08 1.94
C GLU A 311 -13.27 23.22 1.17
N TRP A 312 -14.32 22.78 1.88
CA TRP A 312 -15.42 22.05 1.23
C TRP A 312 -16.14 22.94 0.20
N PRO A 313 -16.35 22.44 -1.04
CA PRO A 313 -17.18 23.14 -2.01
C PRO A 313 -18.66 23.02 -1.64
N GLU A 314 -19.50 23.86 -2.25
CA GLU A 314 -20.96 23.75 -2.19
C GLU A 314 -21.51 23.52 -3.60
N PRO A 315 -22.07 22.33 -3.91
CA PRO A 315 -22.28 21.18 -3.01
C PRO A 315 -21.00 20.37 -2.72
N ALA A 316 -20.96 19.68 -1.58
CA ALA A 316 -19.78 18.97 -1.04
C ALA A 316 -19.23 17.85 -1.95
N GLU A 317 -20.07 17.25 -2.80
CA GLU A 317 -19.68 16.19 -3.72
C GLU A 317 -18.90 16.71 -4.93
N SER A 318 -18.95 18.02 -5.19
CA SER A 318 -18.31 18.68 -6.32
C SER A 318 -16.81 18.45 -6.30
N LEU A 319 -16.24 18.26 -7.49
CA LEU A 319 -14.79 18.19 -7.68
C LEU A 319 -14.38 19.27 -8.69
N PRO A 320 -13.22 19.92 -8.49
CA PRO A 320 -12.75 20.95 -9.41
C PRO A 320 -12.31 20.33 -10.75
N SER A 321 -11.79 21.14 -11.67
CA SER A 321 -11.20 20.62 -12.92
C SER A 321 -10.18 19.51 -12.65
N PRO A 322 -10.00 18.49 -13.52
CA PRO A 322 -8.98 17.46 -13.36
C PRO A 322 -7.55 17.97 -13.11
N HIS A 323 -7.20 19.16 -13.60
CA HIS A 323 -5.89 19.79 -13.41
C HIS A 323 -5.77 20.63 -12.13
N ASP A 324 -6.85 20.72 -11.34
CA ASP A 324 -6.85 21.37 -10.04
C ASP A 324 -6.86 20.27 -8.98
N ASN A 325 -5.71 20.07 -8.34
CA ASN A 325 -5.49 19.00 -7.37
C ASN A 325 -5.91 19.38 -5.93
N ARG A 326 -6.81 20.35 -5.78
CA ARG A 326 -7.37 20.74 -4.49
C ARG A 326 -8.51 19.82 -4.05
N LEU A 327 -8.50 19.44 -2.78
CA LEU A 327 -9.52 18.57 -2.20
C LEU A 327 -9.74 18.90 -0.71
N ALA A 328 -10.99 18.88 -0.28
CA ALA A 328 -11.33 19.04 1.12
C ALA A 328 -11.12 17.74 1.91
N GLN A 329 -10.46 17.87 3.06
CA GLN A 329 -10.16 16.78 4.01
C GLN A 329 -9.62 15.49 3.36
N PRO A 330 -8.52 15.56 2.58
CA PRO A 330 -7.91 14.37 2.02
C PRO A 330 -7.18 13.55 3.10
N TYR A 331 -7.07 12.25 2.89
CA TYR A 331 -6.20 11.34 3.65
C TYR A 331 -5.99 10.06 2.83
N GLY A 332 -5.25 9.06 3.32
CA GLY A 332 -4.93 7.88 2.53
C GLY A 332 -3.65 8.10 1.72
N GLY A 333 -3.72 7.98 0.40
CA GLY A 333 -2.56 8.20 -0.48
C GLY A 333 -1.83 6.91 -0.83
N TYR A 334 -2.58 5.86 -1.18
CA TYR A 334 -2.00 4.56 -1.46
C TYR A 334 -1.57 4.46 -2.93
N ILE A 335 -0.32 4.05 -3.14
CA ILE A 335 0.26 3.89 -4.47
C ILE A 335 -0.26 2.57 -5.07
N SER A 336 -0.82 2.65 -6.28
CA SER A 336 -1.26 1.47 -7.02
C SER A 336 -0.07 0.69 -7.58
N PRO A 337 -0.19 -0.65 -7.67
CA PRO A 337 0.61 -1.47 -8.56
C PRO A 337 0.69 -0.87 -9.97
N GLY A 338 1.77 -1.13 -10.69
CA GLY A 338 1.98 -0.61 -12.05
C GLY A 338 2.48 0.85 -12.13
N SER A 339 2.44 1.60 -11.02
CA SER A 339 2.98 2.96 -10.95
C SER A 339 4.46 3.03 -11.37
N THR A 340 4.82 4.11 -12.07
CA THR A 340 6.20 4.40 -12.50
C THR A 340 6.68 5.72 -11.90
N LEU A 341 7.99 6.00 -11.96
CA LEU A 341 8.51 7.29 -11.49
C LEU A 341 8.06 8.49 -12.35
N ASP A 342 7.52 8.26 -13.55
CA ASP A 342 6.97 9.31 -14.41
C ASP A 342 5.44 9.43 -14.29
N GLU A 343 4.78 8.45 -13.68
CA GLU A 343 3.34 8.43 -13.45
C GLU A 343 3.02 7.51 -12.26
N LEU A 344 3.01 8.07 -11.05
CA LEU A 344 2.47 7.40 -9.89
C LEU A 344 0.94 7.51 -9.90
N ARG A 345 0.25 6.41 -9.61
CA ARG A 345 -1.19 6.38 -9.39
C ARG A 345 -1.47 6.32 -7.90
N VAL A 346 -2.03 7.39 -7.34
CA VAL A 346 -2.24 7.57 -5.90
C VAL A 346 -3.72 7.65 -5.58
N PHE A 347 -4.16 6.87 -4.60
CA PHE A 347 -5.56 6.74 -4.19
C PHE A 347 -5.79 7.45 -2.87
N VAL A 348 -6.57 8.52 -2.92
CA VAL A 348 -6.80 9.47 -1.83
C VAL A 348 -8.24 9.35 -1.36
N SER A 349 -8.42 9.10 -0.07
CA SER A 349 -9.73 9.11 0.59
C SER A 349 -10.18 10.53 0.87
N GLN A 350 -11.49 10.74 0.85
CA GLN A 350 -12.15 11.99 1.15
C GLN A 350 -13.34 11.73 2.06
N TRP A 351 -13.41 12.43 3.19
CA TRP A 351 -14.49 12.28 4.15
C TRP A 351 -14.93 13.61 4.76
N HIS A 352 -16.20 13.95 4.59
CA HIS A 352 -16.83 15.08 5.28
C HIS A 352 -17.24 14.69 6.71
N ASN A 353 -16.38 14.96 7.69
CA ASN A 353 -16.54 14.46 9.06
C ASN A 353 -17.31 15.40 10.01
N SER A 354 -17.73 16.59 9.57
CA SER A 354 -18.44 17.57 10.41
C SER A 354 -19.89 17.15 10.72
N ASP A 355 -20.51 16.37 9.83
CA ASP A 355 -21.81 15.72 10.01
C ASP A 355 -21.87 14.42 9.20
N PRO A 356 -21.23 13.33 9.70
CA PRO A 356 -21.01 12.10 8.93
C PRO A 356 -22.30 11.42 8.47
N GLN A 357 -23.40 11.61 9.21
CA GLN A 357 -24.70 11.02 8.92
C GLN A 357 -25.55 11.89 8.00
N ALA A 358 -25.26 13.18 7.84
CA ALA A 358 -26.04 14.04 6.95
C ALA A 358 -25.36 14.30 5.60
N ARG A 359 -24.08 13.93 5.42
CA ARG A 359 -23.31 14.38 4.24
C ARG A 359 -22.40 13.31 3.64
N ALA A 360 -22.63 13.07 2.36
CA ALA A 360 -21.62 12.62 1.42
C ALA A 360 -20.58 13.73 1.16
N PRO A 361 -19.40 13.41 0.61
CA PRO A 361 -18.94 12.09 0.22
C PRO A 361 -18.10 11.38 1.30
N TYR A 362 -18.07 10.05 1.19
CA TYR A 362 -17.10 9.17 1.83
C TYR A 362 -16.60 8.17 0.78
N ARG A 363 -15.48 8.52 0.15
CA ARG A 363 -15.03 7.93 -1.12
C ARG A 363 -13.52 7.92 -1.26
N VAL A 364 -13.04 7.15 -2.23
CA VAL A 364 -11.64 7.13 -2.69
C VAL A 364 -11.56 7.68 -4.11
N ILE A 365 -10.58 8.54 -4.36
CA ILE A 365 -10.35 9.25 -5.61
C ILE A 365 -8.93 8.96 -6.10
N GLN A 366 -8.80 8.63 -7.38
CA GLN A 366 -7.52 8.34 -8.01
C GLN A 366 -6.92 9.59 -8.66
N PHE A 367 -5.63 9.79 -8.43
CA PHE A 367 -4.80 10.83 -9.01
C PHE A 367 -3.60 10.20 -9.72
N ALA A 368 -3.12 10.87 -10.76
CA ALA A 368 -1.84 10.58 -11.40
C ALA A 368 -0.88 11.73 -11.12
N VAL A 369 0.38 11.43 -10.80
CA VAL A 369 1.40 12.44 -10.51
C VAL A 369 2.75 12.01 -11.08
N ASN A 370 3.47 12.95 -11.69
CA ASN A 370 4.90 12.79 -11.95
C ASN A 370 5.67 13.45 -10.80
N PRO A 371 6.15 12.69 -9.80
CA PRO A 371 6.81 13.28 -8.65
C PRO A 371 8.15 13.94 -9.04
N PHE A 372 8.53 14.98 -8.29
CA PHE A 372 9.90 15.46 -8.30
C PHE A 372 10.85 14.34 -7.90
N LYS A 373 11.95 14.20 -8.65
CA LYS A 373 13.02 13.25 -8.36
C LYS A 373 14.25 14.00 -7.85
N PRO A 374 15.06 13.40 -6.97
CA PRO A 374 16.26 14.05 -6.45
C PRO A 374 17.33 14.31 -7.51
N TRP A 375 17.22 13.70 -8.69
CA TRP A 375 18.08 13.93 -9.87
C TRP A 375 17.43 14.80 -10.97
N SER A 376 16.19 15.22 -10.81
CA SER A 376 15.56 16.17 -11.74
C SER A 376 16.03 17.59 -11.40
N GLU A 377 16.42 18.37 -12.41
CA GLU A 377 16.67 19.80 -12.19
C GLU A 377 15.34 20.48 -11.78
N PRO A 378 15.38 21.41 -10.80
CA PRO A 378 14.19 22.09 -10.31
C PRO A 378 13.52 23.01 -11.34
#